data_AF-A0A083ZZC4-F1
#
_entry.id   AF-A0A083ZZC4-F1
#
_cell.length_a   1.000
_cell.length_b   1.000
_cell.length_c   1.000
_cell.angle_alpha   90.00
_cell.angle_beta   90.00
_cell.angle_gamma   90.00
#
_symmetry.space_group_name_H-M   'P 1'
#
loop_
_entity.id
_entity.type
_entity.pdbx_description
1 polymer ?
#
loop_
_entity_poly.entity_id
_entity_poly.type
_entity_poly.pdbx_seq_one_letter_code
_entity_poly.pdbx_strand_id
1 'polypeptide(L)' 'MHCSGWVTVQVGYYTEYVYPDGSKNHRAKAISFVRMDEDVFQQLYKAALNVLWNWILFRKFQSIEEAENIAAQLLEYA' A
#
# COMPACT_ATOMS: atom_id res chain seq x y z
N MET A 1 -5.52 -5.20 11.65
CA MET A 1 -5.54 -4.19 10.55
C MET A 1 -4.89 -4.83 9.34
N HIS A 2 -5.65 -5.17 8.29
CA HIS A 2 -5.25 -5.96 7.11
C HIS A 2 -4.58 -5.11 5.99
N CYS A 3 -4.16 -3.89 6.29
CA CYS A 3 -3.75 -2.91 5.26
C CYS A 3 -2.50 -3.33 4.49
N SER A 4 -1.57 -4.07 5.11
CA SER A 4 -0.33 -4.50 4.43
C SER A 4 -0.62 -5.31 3.16
N GLY A 5 -1.50 -6.31 3.22
CA GLY A 5 -1.83 -7.13 2.04
C GLY A 5 -2.52 -6.35 0.92
N TRP A 6 -3.42 -5.42 1.27
CA TRP A 6 -4.08 -4.56 0.28
C TRP A 6 -3.08 -3.63 -0.41
N VAL A 7 -2.21 -2.94 0.36
CA VAL A 7 -1.18 -2.06 -0.22
C VAL A 7 -0.26 -2.85 -1.14
N THR A 8 0.17 -4.05 -0.74
CA THR A 8 1.01 -4.94 -1.55
C THR A 8 0.35 -5.29 -2.90
N VAL A 9 -0.97 -5.51 -2.94
CA VAL A 9 -1.70 -5.71 -4.20
C VAL A 9 -1.74 -4.43 -5.02
N GLN A 10 -2.02 -3.27 -4.41
CA GLN A 10 -2.09 -1.98 -5.12
C GLN A 10 -0.78 -1.58 -5.78
N VAL A 11 0.37 -1.92 -5.18
CA VAL A 11 1.69 -1.66 -5.76
C VAL A 11 2.13 -2.74 -6.77
N GLY A 12 1.25 -3.68 -7.13
CA GLY A 12 1.50 -4.69 -8.16
C GLY A 12 2.22 -5.95 -7.68
N TYR A 13 2.47 -6.10 -6.38
CA TYR A 13 3.17 -7.25 -5.81
C TYR A 13 2.19 -8.37 -5.43
N TYR A 14 1.51 -8.92 -6.43
CA TYR A 14 0.56 -10.01 -6.24
C TYR A 14 0.76 -11.15 -7.23
N THR A 15 0.11 -12.27 -6.96
CA THR A 15 -0.08 -13.37 -7.90
C THR A 15 -1.53 -13.35 -8.36
N GLU A 16 -1.76 -13.31 -9.68
CA GLU A 16 -3.10 -13.47 -10.25
C GLU A 16 -3.44 -14.95 -10.36
N TYR A 17 -4.59 -15.33 -9.82
CA TYR A 17 -5.20 -16.63 -10.00
C TYR A 17 -6.43 -16.46 -10.89
N VAL A 18 -6.46 -17.17 -12.01
CA VAL A 18 -7.61 -17.22 -12.91
C VAL A 18 -8.32 -18.54 -12.69
N TYR A 19 -9.60 -18.48 -12.38
CA TYR A 19 -10.44 -19.66 -12.14
C TYR A 19 -11.10 -20.13 -13.45
N PRO A 20 -11.56 -21.39 -13.52
CA PRO A 20 -12.23 -21.92 -14.72
C PRO A 20 -13.50 -21.17 -15.13
N ASP A 21 -14.16 -20.47 -14.20
CA ASP A 21 -15.32 -19.62 -14.46
C ASP A 21 -14.96 -18.22 -15.02
N GLY A 22 -13.66 -17.96 -15.23
CA GLY A 22 -13.13 -16.69 -15.71
C GLY A 22 -12.95 -15.63 -14.62
N SER A 23 -13.32 -15.92 -13.37
CA SER A 23 -13.08 -14.99 -12.26
C SER A 23 -11.58 -14.90 -11.93
N LYS A 24 -11.17 -13.74 -11.38
CA LYS A 24 -9.78 -13.44 -11.05
C LYS A 24 -9.63 -13.09 -9.57
N ASN A 25 -8.55 -13.56 -8.97
CA ASN A 25 -8.20 -13.22 -7.59
C ASN A 25 -6.72 -12.82 -7.51
N HIS A 26 -6.46 -11.68 -6.88
CA HIS A 26 -5.12 -11.17 -6.63
C HIS A 26 -4.74 -11.46 -5.18
N ARG A 27 -3.72 -12.29 -4.98
CA ARG A 27 -3.16 -12.54 -3.65
C ARG A 27 -1.83 -11.84 -3.50
N ALA A 28 -1.72 -11.02 -2.45
CA ALA A 28 -0.48 -10.35 -2.07
C ALA A 28 0.66 -11.36 -1.95
N LYS A 29 1.81 -11.03 -2.52
CA LYS A 29 3.05 -11.79 -2.30
C LYS A 29 3.62 -11.44 -0.93
N ALA A 30 4.12 -12.45 -0.23
CA ALA A 30 4.95 -12.20 0.94
C ALA A 30 6.27 -11.57 0.48
N ILE A 31 6.58 -10.38 0.98
CA ILE A 31 7.81 -9.66 0.65
C ILE A 31 8.81 -9.88 1.80
N SER A 32 10.00 -10.38 1.46
CA SER A 32 11.11 -10.46 2.41
C SER A 32 12.08 -9.31 2.13
N PHE A 33 12.00 -8.26 2.95
CA PHE A 33 12.86 -7.08 2.81
C PHE A 33 14.36 -7.40 2.97
N VAL A 34 14.70 -8.41 3.77
CA VAL A 34 16.09 -8.83 4.01
C VAL A 34 16.79 -9.34 2.74
N ARG A 35 16.03 -9.81 1.75
CA ARG A 35 16.55 -10.38 0.51
C ARG A 35 16.29 -9.50 -0.71
N MET A 36 15.85 -8.26 -0.49
CA MET A 36 15.51 -7.32 -1.55
C MET A 36 16.68 -6.38 -1.80
N ASP A 37 17.00 -6.16 -3.07
CA ASP A 37 17.98 -5.13 -3.46
C ASP A 37 17.47 -3.75 -3.03
N GLU A 38 18.39 -2.86 -2.62
CA GLU A 38 18.04 -1.56 -2.06
C GLU A 38 17.22 -0.69 -3.03
N ASP A 39 17.54 -0.72 -4.32
CA ASP A 39 16.80 0.02 -5.34
C ASP A 39 15.36 -0.49 -5.51
N VAL A 40 15.16 -1.80 -5.43
CA VAL A 40 13.84 -2.44 -5.45
C VAL A 40 13.07 -2.09 -4.18
N PHE A 41 13.75 -2.08 -3.03
CA PHE A 41 13.16 -1.67 -1.76
C PHE A 41 12.68 -0.22 -1.82
N GLN A 42 13.52 0.72 -2.25
CA GLN A 42 13.18 2.14 -2.33
C GLN A 42 12.01 2.40 -3.29
N GLN A 43 11.97 1.71 -4.44
CA GLN A 43 10.86 1.80 -5.38
C GLN A 43 9.55 1.27 -4.78
N LEU A 44 9.59 0.10 -4.14
CA LEU A 44 8.43 -0.50 -3.47
C LEU A 44 7.94 0.38 -2.32
N TYR A 45 8.86 0.91 -1.52
CA TYR A 45 8.57 1.79 -0.38
C TYR A 45 7.86 3.05 -0.84
N LYS A 46 8.40 3.74 -1.85
CA LYS A 46 7.80 4.93 -2.45
C LYS A 46 6.42 4.64 -3.04
N ALA A 47 6.26 3.52 -3.74
CA ALA A 47 4.97 3.11 -4.30
C ALA A 47 3.93 2.85 -3.21
N ALA A 48 4.31 2.17 -2.12
CA ALA A 48 3.44 1.90 -0.99
C ALA A 48 2.99 3.19 -0.29
N LEU A 49 3.92 4.12 -0.06
CA LEU A 49 3.60 5.44 0.48
C LEU A 49 2.63 6.20 -0.42
N ASN A 50 2.86 6.23 -1.74
CA ASN A 50 1.95 6.90 -2.68
C ASN A 50 0.53 6.33 -2.64
N VAL A 51 0.37 5.01 -2.54
CA VAL A 51 -0.95 4.36 -2.39
C VAL A 51 -1.62 4.80 -1.10
N LEU A 52 -0.88 4.79 0.02
CA LEU A 52 -1.41 5.21 1.32
C LEU A 52 -1.80 6.68 1.33
N TRP A 53 -0.95 7.56 0.78
CA TRP A 53 -1.24 8.99 0.62
C TRP A 53 -2.54 9.23 -0.12
N ASN A 54 -2.67 8.67 -1.32
CA ASN A 54 -3.89 8.81 -2.11
C ASN A 54 -5.11 8.30 -1.33
N TRP A 55 -5.01 7.11 -0.72
CA TRP A 55 -6.13 6.53 0.01
C TRP A 55 -6.57 7.37 1.20
N ILE A 56 -5.63 7.94 1.95
CA ILE A 56 -5.93 8.79 3.11
C ILE A 56 -6.54 10.11 2.67
N LEU A 57 -6.05 10.71 1.58
CA LEU A 57 -6.61 11.95 1.03
C LEU A 57 -8.06 11.80 0.55
N PHE A 58 -8.49 10.59 0.17
CA PHE A 58 -9.88 10.31 -0.20
C PHE A 58 -10.81 9.97 0.99
N ARG A 59 -10.31 9.99 2.23
CA ARG A 59 -11.16 9.80 3.42
C ARG A 59 -11.93 11.08 3.75
N LYS A 60 -13.13 10.91 4.32
CA LYS A 60 -13.84 12.00 4.99
C LYS A 60 -13.27 12.18 6.39
N PHE A 61 -12.80 13.38 6.70
CA PHE A 61 -12.34 13.78 8.03
C PHE A 61 -13.46 14.51 8.77
N GLN A 62 -13.49 14.39 10.10
CA GLN A 62 -14.44 15.09 10.96
C GLN A 62 -14.05 16.56 11.14
N SER A 63 -12.75 16.90 11.05
CA SER A 63 -12.22 18.26 11.14
C SER A 63 -10.93 18.45 10.33
N ILE A 64 -10.54 19.70 10.11
CA ILE A 64 -9.25 20.05 9.47
C ILE A 64 -8.07 19.60 10.34
N GLU A 65 -8.17 19.79 11.66
CA GLU A 65 -7.14 19.38 12.62
C GLU A 65 -6.90 17.86 12.60
N GLU A 66 -7.94 17.04 12.44
CA GLU A 66 -7.80 15.59 12.27
C GLU A 66 -7.00 15.26 11.00
N ALA A 67 -7.31 15.95 9.88
CA ALA A 67 -6.60 15.76 8.63
C ALA A 67 -5.11 16.18 8.73
N GLU A 68 -4.82 17.30 9.38
CA GLU A 68 -3.46 17.81 9.61
C GLU A 68 -2.65 16.85 10.50
N ASN A 69 -3.24 16.36 11.60
CA ASN A 69 -2.59 15.40 12.49
C ASN A 69 -2.25 14.08 11.79
N ILE A 70 -3.15 13.58 10.94
CA ILE A 70 -2.91 12.36 10.16
C ILE A 70 -1.84 12.59 9.10
N ALA A 71 -1.85 13.75 8.43
CA ALA A 71 -0.82 14.13 7.47
C ALA A 71 0.57 14.23 8.14
N ALA A 72 0.64 14.82 9.33
CA ALA A 72 1.89 14.91 10.10
C ALA A 72 2.45 13.53 10.46
N GLN A 73 1.60 12.63 10.98
CA GLN A 73 2.02 11.25 11.29
C GLN A 73 2.53 10.51 10.05
N LEU A 74 1.96 10.76 8.87
CA LEU A 74 2.44 10.15 7.62
C LEU A 74 3.77 10.73 7.15
N LEU A 75 3.95 12.04 7.31
CA LEU A 75 5.19 12.74 6.93
C LEU A 75 6.37 12.32 7.80
N GLU A 76 6.16 11.94 9.06
CA GLU A 76 7.23 11.39 9.91
C GLU A 76 7.86 10.10 9.36
N TYR A 77 7.15 9.37 8.49
CA TYR A 77 7.65 8.15 7.85
C TYR A 77 8.13 8.38 6.40
N ALA A 78 8.00 9.58 5.84
CA ALA A 78 8.37 9.89 4.46
C ALA A 78 9.83 10.36 4.34
#